data_AF-A0AAE8SEJ6-F1
#
_entry.id   AF-A0AAE8SEJ6-F1
#
_cell.length_a   1.000
_cell.length_b   1.000
_cell.length_c   1.000
_cell.angle_alpha   90.00
_cell.angle_beta   90.00
_cell.angle_gamma   90.00
#
_symmetry.space_group_name_H-M   'P 1'
#
loop_
_entity.id
_entity.type
_entity.pdbx_description
1 polymer ?
#
loop_
_entity_poly.entity_id
_entity_poly.type
_entity_poly.pdbx_seq_one_letter_code
_entity_poly.pdbx_strand_id
1 'polypeptide(L)'
;MSSSLVHILQTEDCRFDIRAFGGKLIPELVAQIGCSPALDSCVAAMVALYRSHQCRESKVDALTRYGEALTATRKAILDPKEPIVMKMQVVSVMYACHYWVDRKSVEQHRGMISVLFREAVFRKQLEELDSYMVGLTQLSVLESFLNPQFELGPWFWEACEAIGTPRPVKYHQGSFISLESGTMAEISIFMRSPRKNLQQLRCIYSVIQFELPKVRQLVILATLTAAAPHAPAMSIRVCSSYRVAYGILLAMTSVVNHTLQIWDKDMSLVQDIHDCIDQSITLVYQCASARPYGAIFVPDFLTMVWAAATDGYRNDELTEILLDYENDFVGADYLSHALSIRGRLFNMEMRETQDEVELGQDPRGELIIQEPPRSNEQYNAASECVIF
;
A
#
# COMPACT_ATOMS: atom_id res chain seq x y z
N MET A 1 -31.15 -4.60 9.66
CA MET A 1 -29.90 -4.09 9.06
C MET A 1 -29.20 -3.10 9.97
N SER A 2 -29.76 -1.91 10.26
CA SER A 2 -29.13 -0.90 11.14
C SER A 2 -28.72 -1.43 12.52
N SER A 3 -29.62 -2.07 13.27
CA SER A 3 -29.31 -2.69 14.57
C SER A 3 -28.20 -3.74 14.52
N SER A 4 -28.09 -4.44 13.39
CA SER A 4 -27.08 -5.47 13.16
C SER A 4 -25.71 -4.87 12.91
N LEU A 5 -25.65 -3.79 12.10
CA LEU A 5 -24.41 -3.07 11.84
C LEU A 5 -23.89 -2.38 13.11
N VAL A 6 -24.78 -1.77 13.92
CA VAL A 6 -24.40 -1.18 15.22
C VAL A 6 -23.76 -2.22 16.14
N HIS A 7 -24.35 -3.42 16.23
CA HIS A 7 -23.78 -4.51 17.03
C HIS A 7 -22.39 -4.93 16.53
N ILE A 8 -22.19 -5.03 15.20
CA ILE A 8 -20.87 -5.35 14.62
C ILE A 8 -19.84 -4.28 15.00
N LEU A 9 -20.19 -3.00 14.87
CA LEU A 9 -19.32 -1.87 15.19
C LEU A 9 -18.96 -1.75 16.68
N GLN A 10 -19.79 -2.29 17.57
CA GLN A 10 -19.54 -2.34 19.01
C GLN A 10 -18.62 -3.49 19.43
N THR A 11 -18.19 -4.35 18.49
CA THR A 11 -17.29 -5.47 18.79
C THR A 11 -15.95 -4.96 19.33
N GLU A 12 -15.55 -5.48 20.48
CA GLU A 12 -14.26 -5.24 21.13
C GLU A 12 -13.21 -6.30 20.76
N ASP A 13 -13.64 -7.41 20.15
CA ASP A 13 -12.76 -8.45 19.61
C ASP A 13 -12.06 -7.95 18.35
N CYS A 14 -10.73 -7.79 18.43
CA CYS A 14 -9.91 -7.28 17.34
C CYS A 14 -9.95 -8.16 16.08
N ARG A 15 -10.26 -9.46 16.23
CA ARG A 15 -10.41 -10.39 15.10
C ARG A 15 -11.53 -10.01 14.15
N PHE A 16 -12.49 -9.23 14.65
CA PHE A 16 -13.74 -8.89 14.00
C PHE A 16 -13.91 -7.38 13.81
N ASP A 17 -12.87 -6.60 14.07
CA ASP A 17 -12.91 -5.16 13.88
C ASP A 17 -12.83 -4.79 12.40
N ILE A 18 -14.00 -4.59 11.76
CA ILE A 18 -14.09 -4.19 10.35
C ILE A 18 -13.80 -2.71 10.11
N ARG A 19 -13.51 -1.91 11.13
CA ARG A 19 -13.12 -0.48 10.95
C ARG A 19 -11.80 -0.34 10.21
N ALA A 20 -11.00 -1.41 10.14
CA ALA A 20 -9.81 -1.48 9.29
C ALA A 20 -10.14 -1.26 7.80
N PHE A 21 -11.36 -1.57 7.35
CA PHE A 21 -11.81 -1.28 5.99
C PHE A 21 -12.40 0.14 5.93
N GLY A 22 -11.62 1.12 5.49
CA GLY A 22 -12.17 2.45 5.15
C GLY A 22 -12.36 3.42 6.32
N GLY A 23 -11.77 3.17 7.48
CA GLY A 23 -11.67 4.16 8.57
C GLY A 23 -13.03 4.65 9.07
N LYS A 24 -13.37 5.92 8.77
CA LYS A 24 -14.67 6.52 9.14
C LYS A 24 -15.85 6.04 8.28
N LEU A 25 -15.59 5.43 7.12
CA LEU A 25 -16.61 4.97 6.18
C LEU A 25 -17.60 4.02 6.84
N ILE A 26 -17.12 2.90 7.38
CA ILE A 26 -17.99 1.85 7.94
C ILE A 26 -18.83 2.35 9.13
N PRO A 27 -18.27 3.11 10.09
CA PRO A 27 -19.08 3.76 11.12
C PRO A 27 -20.17 4.69 10.59
N GLU A 28 -19.87 5.48 9.56
CA GLU A 28 -20.82 6.46 8.99
C GLU A 28 -21.94 5.82 8.17
N LEU A 29 -21.75 4.58 7.68
CA LEU A 29 -22.79 3.83 6.95
C LEU A 29 -24.10 3.71 7.75
N VAL A 30 -24.05 3.65 9.08
CA VAL A 30 -25.25 3.53 9.92
C VAL A 30 -26.20 4.71 9.67
N ALA A 31 -25.66 5.92 9.54
CA ALA A 31 -26.44 7.15 9.32
C ALA A 31 -26.92 7.30 7.87
N GLN A 32 -26.36 6.53 6.93
CA GLN A 32 -26.65 6.60 5.49
C GLN A 32 -27.65 5.54 5.02
N ILE A 33 -28.11 4.66 5.92
CA ILE A 33 -29.13 3.65 5.60
C ILE A 33 -30.41 4.33 5.11
N GLY A 34 -30.92 3.90 3.96
CA GLY A 34 -32.09 4.47 3.29
C GLY A 34 -31.79 5.62 2.33
N CYS A 35 -30.53 6.08 2.23
CA CYS A 35 -30.16 7.15 1.30
C CYS A 35 -29.98 6.66 -0.14
N SER A 36 -29.56 5.41 -0.35
CA SER A 36 -29.42 4.80 -1.67
C SER A 36 -29.76 3.31 -1.62
N PRO A 37 -30.64 2.80 -2.50
CA PRO A 37 -30.96 1.38 -2.57
C PRO A 37 -29.74 0.49 -2.84
N ALA A 38 -28.75 1.01 -3.58
CA ALA A 38 -27.53 0.28 -3.86
C ALA A 38 -26.63 0.18 -2.62
N LEU A 39 -26.51 1.27 -1.85
CA LEU A 39 -25.76 1.27 -0.60
C LEU A 39 -26.40 0.32 0.41
N ASP A 40 -27.73 0.38 0.57
CA ASP A 40 -28.47 -0.52 1.46
C ASP A 40 -28.26 -1.99 1.10
N SER A 41 -28.27 -2.31 -0.20
CA SER A 41 -27.99 -3.67 -0.68
C SER A 41 -26.57 -4.11 -0.31
N CYS A 42 -25.57 -3.24 -0.50
CA CYS A 42 -24.18 -3.51 -0.12
C CYS A 42 -24.02 -3.70 1.38
N VAL A 43 -24.65 -2.86 2.21
CA VAL A 43 -24.62 -2.98 3.68
C VAL A 43 -25.29 -4.28 4.11
N ALA A 44 -26.41 -4.66 3.51
CA ALA A 44 -27.08 -5.91 3.79
C ALA A 44 -26.20 -7.13 3.47
N ALA A 45 -25.53 -7.12 2.32
CA ALA A 45 -24.56 -8.15 1.93
C ALA A 45 -23.39 -8.21 2.92
N MET A 46 -22.80 -7.07 3.27
CA MET A 46 -21.69 -6.97 4.21
C MET A 46 -22.05 -7.57 5.58
N VAL A 47 -23.21 -7.19 6.13
CA VAL A 47 -23.69 -7.73 7.41
C VAL A 47 -23.91 -9.24 7.35
N ALA A 48 -24.52 -9.75 6.27
CA ALA A 48 -24.79 -11.17 6.12
C ALA A 48 -23.51 -12.00 5.93
N LEU A 49 -22.56 -11.52 5.12
CA LEU A 49 -21.26 -12.15 4.92
C LEU A 49 -20.47 -12.21 6.23
N TYR A 50 -20.38 -11.07 6.92
CA TYR A 50 -19.71 -10.98 8.21
C TYR A 50 -20.29 -11.99 9.22
N ARG A 51 -21.63 -12.09 9.32
CA ARG A 51 -22.29 -13.07 10.21
C ARG A 51 -22.10 -14.51 9.78
N SER A 52 -22.07 -14.79 8.48
CA SER A 52 -21.80 -16.14 7.98
C SER A 52 -20.41 -16.63 8.41
N HIS A 53 -19.43 -15.71 8.49
CA HIS A 53 -18.08 -15.99 8.97
C HIS A 53 -18.00 -16.08 10.50
N GLN A 54 -18.63 -15.16 11.23
CA GLN A 54 -18.57 -15.14 12.70
C GLN A 54 -19.43 -16.24 13.35
N CYS A 55 -20.65 -16.45 12.86
CA CYS A 55 -21.69 -17.24 13.53
C CYS A 55 -22.02 -18.56 12.81
N ARG A 56 -21.32 -18.89 11.72
CA ARG A 56 -21.64 -20.04 10.84
C ARG A 56 -23.09 -20.03 10.34
N GLU A 57 -23.67 -18.83 10.15
CA GLU A 57 -25.00 -18.65 9.55
C GLU A 57 -25.01 -19.11 8.08
N SER A 58 -26.20 -19.19 7.47
CA SER A 58 -26.39 -19.71 6.11
C SER A 58 -25.55 -18.95 5.08
N LYS A 59 -24.47 -19.61 4.59
CA LYS A 59 -23.64 -19.10 3.49
C LYS A 59 -24.46 -18.81 2.22
N VAL A 60 -25.56 -19.54 2.01
CA VAL A 60 -26.42 -19.36 0.83
C VAL A 60 -27.14 -18.00 0.86
N ASP A 61 -27.68 -17.58 2.01
CA ASP A 61 -28.33 -16.26 2.14
C ASP A 61 -27.31 -15.13 1.95
N ALA A 62 -26.12 -15.27 2.56
CA ALA A 62 -25.05 -14.29 2.42
C ALA A 62 -24.57 -14.13 0.97
N LEU A 63 -24.37 -15.23 0.24
CA LEU A 63 -24.00 -15.20 -1.18
C LEU A 63 -25.13 -14.67 -2.08
N THR A 64 -26.38 -14.94 -1.73
CA THR A 64 -27.55 -14.39 -2.46
C THR A 64 -27.57 -12.87 -2.35
N ARG A 65 -27.47 -12.33 -1.13
CA ARG A 65 -27.40 -10.88 -0.88
C ARG A 65 -26.19 -10.25 -1.55
N TYR A 66 -25.05 -10.94 -1.57
CA TYR A 66 -23.87 -10.49 -2.28
C TYR A 66 -24.12 -10.35 -3.80
N GLY A 67 -24.78 -11.32 -4.43
CA GLY A 67 -25.17 -11.23 -5.85
C GLY A 67 -26.17 -10.11 -6.15
N GLU A 68 -27.13 -9.90 -5.26
CA GLU A 68 -28.07 -8.75 -5.34
C GLU A 68 -27.34 -7.42 -5.24
N ALA A 69 -26.43 -7.31 -4.27
CA ALA A 69 -25.61 -6.12 -4.06
C ALA A 69 -24.71 -5.84 -5.28
N LEU A 70 -24.07 -6.85 -5.88
CA LEU A 70 -23.28 -6.68 -7.12
C LEU A 70 -24.12 -6.09 -8.26
N THR A 71 -25.35 -6.60 -8.41
CA THR A 71 -26.29 -6.11 -9.43
C THR A 71 -26.67 -4.65 -9.16
N ALA A 72 -26.97 -4.32 -7.90
CA ALA A 72 -27.30 -2.96 -7.49
C ALA A 72 -26.12 -1.98 -7.66
N THR A 73 -24.90 -2.40 -7.30
CA THR A 73 -23.67 -1.63 -7.51
C THR A 73 -23.47 -1.33 -8.99
N ARG A 74 -23.59 -2.32 -9.88
CA ARG A 74 -23.45 -2.11 -11.32
C ARG A 74 -24.47 -1.09 -11.83
N LYS A 75 -25.73 -1.19 -11.38
CA LYS A 75 -26.79 -0.24 -11.76
C LYS A 75 -26.48 1.17 -11.29
N ALA A 76 -26.06 1.35 -10.04
CA ALA A 76 -25.74 2.66 -9.47
C ALA A 76 -24.56 3.33 -10.18
N ILE A 77 -23.52 2.58 -10.52
CA ILE A 77 -22.35 3.12 -11.23
C ILE A 77 -22.72 3.63 -12.63
N LEU A 78 -23.57 2.90 -13.32
CA LEU A 78 -24.03 3.25 -14.67
C LEU A 78 -25.09 4.36 -14.68
N ASP A 79 -25.74 4.64 -13.54
CA ASP A 79 -26.74 5.70 -13.45
C ASP A 79 -26.06 7.09 -13.48
N PRO A 80 -26.32 7.94 -14.49
CA PRO A 80 -25.75 9.28 -14.54
C PRO A 80 -26.26 10.21 -13.44
N LYS A 81 -27.38 9.89 -12.79
CA LYS A 81 -27.99 10.69 -11.72
C LYS A 81 -27.43 10.37 -10.34
N GLU A 82 -26.81 9.19 -10.16
CA GLU A 82 -26.24 8.83 -8.87
C GLU A 82 -25.02 9.73 -8.59
N PRO A 83 -24.97 10.40 -7.42
CA PRO A 83 -23.82 11.23 -7.06
C PRO A 83 -22.52 10.44 -7.03
N ILE A 84 -21.41 11.07 -7.40
CA ILE A 84 -20.11 10.40 -7.45
C ILE A 84 -19.68 9.84 -6.10
N VAL A 85 -19.95 10.58 -5.02
CA VAL A 85 -19.67 10.17 -3.64
C VAL A 85 -20.43 8.92 -3.28
N MET A 86 -21.72 8.87 -3.63
CA MET A 86 -22.54 7.69 -3.41
C MET A 86 -22.03 6.49 -4.21
N LYS A 87 -21.64 6.68 -5.48
CA LYS A 87 -20.99 5.63 -6.27
C LYS A 87 -19.73 5.11 -5.57
N MET A 88 -18.86 5.99 -5.09
CA MET A 88 -17.64 5.61 -4.38
C MET A 88 -17.93 4.83 -3.09
N GLN A 89 -18.90 5.28 -2.29
CA GLN A 89 -19.31 4.57 -1.07
C GLN A 89 -19.83 3.17 -1.39
N VAL A 90 -20.72 3.04 -2.39
CA VAL A 90 -21.24 1.75 -2.87
C VAL A 90 -20.11 0.83 -3.31
N VAL A 91 -19.16 1.30 -4.13
CA VAL A 91 -18.02 0.47 -4.57
C VAL A 91 -17.09 0.12 -3.42
N SER A 92 -16.90 1.01 -2.45
CA SER A 92 -16.03 0.78 -1.29
C SER A 92 -16.58 -0.27 -0.32
N VAL A 93 -17.91 -0.27 -0.09
CA VAL A 93 -18.55 -1.34 0.70
C VAL A 93 -18.52 -2.66 -0.06
N MET A 94 -18.73 -2.62 -1.38
CA MET A 94 -18.61 -3.81 -2.22
C MET A 94 -17.18 -4.36 -2.24
N TYR A 95 -16.15 -3.49 -2.26
CA TYR A 95 -14.74 -3.87 -2.14
C TYR A 95 -14.49 -4.70 -0.88
N ALA A 96 -15.04 -4.28 0.27
CA ALA A 96 -14.94 -5.05 1.52
C ALA A 96 -15.66 -6.40 1.43
N CYS A 97 -16.89 -6.44 0.89
CA CYS A 97 -17.63 -7.69 0.68
C CYS A 97 -16.85 -8.66 -0.21
N HIS A 98 -16.27 -8.14 -1.28
CA HIS A 98 -15.56 -8.94 -2.26
C HIS A 98 -14.27 -9.53 -1.70
N TYR A 99 -13.57 -8.78 -0.83
CA TYR A 99 -12.42 -9.30 -0.08
C TYR A 99 -12.76 -10.60 0.68
N TRP A 100 -14.01 -10.75 1.14
CA TRP A 100 -14.43 -11.90 1.93
C TRP A 100 -14.97 -13.08 1.12
N VAL A 101 -15.35 -12.85 -0.15
CA VAL A 101 -16.03 -13.85 -1.00
C VAL A 101 -15.13 -14.34 -2.13
N ASP A 102 -14.43 -13.41 -2.79
CA ASP A 102 -13.59 -13.68 -3.94
C ASP A 102 -12.50 -12.60 -4.04
N ARG A 103 -11.36 -12.87 -3.41
CA ARG A 103 -10.25 -11.91 -3.38
C ARG A 103 -9.64 -11.65 -4.76
N LYS A 104 -9.79 -12.56 -5.73
CA LYS A 104 -9.09 -12.50 -7.03
C LYS A 104 -9.48 -11.28 -7.85
N SER A 105 -10.73 -10.82 -7.78
CA SER A 105 -11.21 -9.66 -8.54
C SER A 105 -11.32 -8.36 -7.73
N VAL A 106 -10.81 -8.33 -6.49
CA VAL A 106 -10.74 -7.12 -5.65
C VAL A 106 -9.94 -5.99 -6.29
N GLU A 107 -8.98 -6.32 -7.15
CA GLU A 107 -8.22 -5.33 -7.92
C GLU A 107 -9.12 -4.48 -8.83
N GLN A 108 -10.17 -5.07 -9.41
CA GLN A 108 -11.11 -4.35 -10.27
C GLN A 108 -11.85 -3.27 -9.48
N HIS A 109 -12.26 -3.59 -8.25
CA HIS A 109 -12.92 -2.64 -7.37
C HIS A 109 -11.96 -1.51 -6.94
N ARG A 110 -10.69 -1.82 -6.64
CA ARG A 110 -9.66 -0.82 -6.34
C ARG A 110 -9.48 0.16 -7.50
N GLY A 111 -9.28 -0.34 -8.72
CA GLY A 111 -9.18 0.50 -9.91
C GLY A 111 -10.42 1.37 -10.15
N MET A 112 -11.61 0.82 -9.95
CA MET A 112 -12.86 1.59 -10.07
C MET A 112 -12.97 2.70 -9.02
N ILE A 113 -12.61 2.45 -7.76
CA ILE A 113 -12.59 3.46 -6.71
C ILE A 113 -11.62 4.59 -7.09
N SER A 114 -10.42 4.26 -7.57
CA SER A 114 -9.42 5.26 -7.96
C SER A 114 -9.86 6.09 -9.18
N VAL A 115 -10.58 5.50 -10.13
CA VAL A 115 -11.18 6.24 -11.27
C VAL A 115 -12.28 7.19 -10.81
N LEU A 116 -13.18 6.72 -9.92
CA LEU A 116 -14.23 7.57 -9.37
C LEU A 116 -13.65 8.71 -8.52
N PHE A 117 -12.58 8.43 -7.76
CA PHE A 117 -11.90 9.44 -6.97
C PHE A 117 -11.29 10.54 -7.85
N ARG A 118 -10.59 10.15 -8.92
CA ARG A 118 -10.07 11.10 -9.92
C ARG A 118 -11.18 11.98 -10.51
N GLU A 119 -12.31 11.38 -10.87
CA GLU A 119 -13.45 12.12 -11.41
C GLU A 119 -14.05 13.09 -10.38
N ALA A 120 -14.08 12.73 -9.10
CA ALA A 120 -14.53 13.63 -8.03
C ALA A 120 -13.62 14.85 -7.87
N VAL A 121 -12.30 14.66 -8.03
CA VAL A 121 -11.33 15.78 -8.07
C VAL A 121 -11.63 16.70 -9.26
N PHE A 122 -11.81 16.15 -10.46
CA PHE A 122 -12.11 16.95 -11.65
C PHE A 122 -13.42 17.73 -11.54
N ARG A 123 -14.40 17.20 -10.79
CA ARG A 123 -15.67 17.87 -10.50
C ARG A 123 -15.62 18.84 -9.31
N LYS A 124 -14.46 18.99 -8.66
CA LYS A 124 -14.28 19.82 -7.46
C LYS A 124 -15.18 19.41 -6.29
N GLN A 125 -15.37 18.11 -6.11
CA GLN A 125 -16.20 17.53 -5.04
C GLN A 125 -15.36 16.91 -3.90
N LEU A 126 -14.14 17.41 -3.70
CA LEU A 126 -13.24 16.90 -2.66
C LEU A 126 -13.77 17.15 -1.24
N GLU A 127 -14.46 18.26 -1.00
CA GLU A 127 -15.03 18.60 0.31
C GLU A 127 -16.06 17.56 0.79
N GLU A 128 -16.74 16.88 -0.13
CA GLU A 128 -17.68 15.81 0.18
C GLU A 128 -16.99 14.49 0.61
N LEU A 129 -15.65 14.41 0.50
CA LEU A 129 -14.83 13.22 0.72
C LEU A 129 -13.89 13.31 1.91
N ASP A 130 -13.96 14.40 2.68
CA ASP A 130 -12.93 14.81 3.65
C ASP A 130 -12.56 13.68 4.64
N SER A 131 -13.55 12.91 5.11
CA SER A 131 -13.35 11.78 6.03
C SER A 131 -12.70 10.54 5.40
N TYR A 132 -12.61 10.46 4.06
CA TYR A 132 -12.17 9.30 3.30
C TYR A 132 -10.91 9.55 2.46
N MET A 133 -10.50 10.80 2.28
CA MET A 133 -9.46 11.18 1.31
C MET A 133 -8.16 10.39 1.50
N VAL A 134 -7.69 10.20 2.74
CA VAL A 134 -6.47 9.42 3.02
C VAL A 134 -6.58 7.96 2.55
N GLY A 135 -7.72 7.31 2.78
CA GLY A 135 -7.92 5.93 2.32
C GLY A 135 -7.99 5.85 0.78
N LEU A 136 -8.64 6.84 0.15
CA LEU A 136 -8.77 6.92 -1.30
C LEU A 136 -7.44 7.19 -2.00
N THR A 137 -6.58 8.04 -1.43
CA THR A 137 -5.23 8.26 -1.94
C THR A 137 -4.37 7.01 -1.79
N GLN A 138 -4.43 6.33 -0.64
CA GLN A 138 -3.71 5.06 -0.43
C GLN A 138 -4.12 3.97 -1.44
N LEU A 139 -5.42 3.81 -1.70
CA LEU A 139 -5.91 2.87 -2.72
C LEU A 139 -5.41 3.24 -4.13
N SER A 140 -5.36 4.53 -4.45
CA SER A 140 -4.87 5.01 -5.74
C SER A 140 -3.37 4.82 -5.92
N VAL A 141 -2.59 4.99 -4.85
CA VAL A 141 -1.15 4.66 -4.85
C VAL A 141 -0.94 3.16 -5.06
N LEU A 142 -1.68 2.33 -4.33
CA LEU A 142 -1.58 0.88 -4.47
C LEU A 142 -1.98 0.43 -5.89
N GLU A 143 -3.02 1.03 -6.48
CA GLU A 143 -3.39 0.78 -7.87
C GLU A 143 -2.30 1.21 -8.84
N SER A 144 -1.70 2.39 -8.66
CA SER A 144 -0.56 2.86 -9.48
C SER A 144 0.65 1.94 -9.43
N PHE A 145 0.87 1.32 -8.27
CA PHE A 145 1.96 0.38 -8.05
C PHE A 145 1.68 -0.99 -8.67
N LEU A 146 0.44 -1.48 -8.55
CA LEU A 146 0.06 -2.82 -8.98
C LEU A 146 -0.40 -2.89 -10.44
N ASN A 147 -0.88 -1.80 -11.01
CA ASN A 147 -1.40 -1.74 -12.36
C ASN A 147 -0.58 -0.74 -13.22
N PRO A 148 0.24 -1.22 -14.18
CA PRO A 148 1.03 -0.34 -15.03
C PRO A 148 0.20 0.58 -15.92
N GLN A 149 -1.10 0.30 -16.11
CA GLN A 149 -2.01 1.14 -16.91
C GLN A 149 -2.64 2.28 -16.12
N PHE A 150 -2.53 2.28 -14.79
CA PHE A 150 -3.13 3.29 -13.95
C PHE A 150 -2.08 4.33 -13.54
N GLU A 151 -2.09 5.52 -14.13
CA GLU A 151 -1.13 6.58 -13.79
C GLU A 151 -1.71 7.61 -12.82
N LEU A 152 -0.92 7.95 -11.80
CA LEU A 152 -1.16 9.13 -10.99
C LEU A 152 -0.83 10.38 -11.82
N GLY A 153 -1.69 11.39 -11.73
CA GLY A 153 -1.56 12.64 -12.47
C GLY A 153 -1.79 13.85 -11.58
N PRO A 154 -1.91 15.06 -12.17
CA PRO A 154 -2.10 16.30 -11.41
C PRO A 154 -3.26 16.26 -10.40
N TRP A 155 -4.33 15.53 -10.74
CA TRP A 155 -5.49 15.31 -9.86
C TRP A 155 -5.12 14.69 -8.50
N PHE A 156 -4.11 13.82 -8.46
CA PHE A 156 -3.72 13.12 -7.25
C PHE A 156 -2.99 14.08 -6.29
N TRP A 157 -2.17 14.96 -6.84
CA TRP A 157 -1.45 15.97 -6.07
C TRP A 157 -2.42 17.03 -5.52
N GLU A 158 -3.43 17.44 -6.29
CA GLU A 158 -4.53 18.29 -5.79
C GLU A 158 -5.24 17.64 -4.59
N ALA A 159 -5.53 16.34 -4.67
CA ALA A 159 -6.12 15.62 -3.54
C ALA A 159 -5.18 15.55 -2.32
N CYS A 160 -3.88 15.35 -2.53
CA CYS A 160 -2.89 15.34 -1.44
C CYS A 160 -2.77 16.72 -0.77
N GLU A 161 -2.84 17.81 -1.54
CA GLU A 161 -2.86 19.17 -1.01
C GLU A 161 -4.12 19.42 -0.16
N ALA A 162 -5.27 18.90 -0.60
CA ALA A 162 -6.54 19.01 0.13
C ALA A 162 -6.54 18.23 1.46
N ILE A 163 -5.90 17.07 1.53
CA ILE A 163 -5.70 16.33 2.80
C ILE A 163 -4.92 17.20 3.80
N GLY A 164 -3.99 18.00 3.31
CA GLY A 164 -3.16 18.89 4.10
C GLY A 164 -2.24 18.14 5.05
N THR A 165 -0.95 18.07 4.71
CA THR A 165 0.08 18.07 5.77
C THR A 165 0.33 19.54 6.11
N PRO A 166 0.01 20.03 7.33
CA PRO A 166 0.31 21.41 7.69
C PRO A 166 1.79 21.66 7.45
N ARG A 167 2.12 22.55 6.50
CA ARG A 167 3.49 23.01 6.30
C ARG A 167 3.75 24.22 7.21
N PRO A 168 4.90 24.28 7.89
CA PRO A 168 5.97 23.26 7.92
C PRO A 168 5.54 22.01 8.68
N VAL A 169 5.95 20.83 8.19
CA VAL A 169 5.63 19.52 8.78
C VAL A 169 6.05 19.53 10.25
N LYS A 170 5.07 19.58 11.16
CA LYS A 170 5.31 19.41 12.59
C LYS A 170 5.37 17.92 12.86
N TYR A 171 6.58 17.37 12.92
CA TYR A 171 6.80 15.99 13.35
C TYR A 171 6.31 15.82 14.79
N HIS A 172 5.09 15.33 14.96
CA HIS A 172 4.66 14.78 16.23
C HIS A 172 5.19 13.36 16.36
N GLN A 173 5.31 12.85 17.59
CA GLN A 173 5.59 11.43 17.81
C GLN A 173 4.54 10.61 17.03
N GLY A 174 5.00 9.81 16.06
CA GLY A 174 4.14 8.96 15.23
C GLY A 174 3.77 9.50 13.84
N SER A 175 4.27 10.66 13.40
CA SER A 175 4.19 11.07 11.97
C SER A 175 5.45 10.64 11.22
N PHE A 176 5.27 10.05 10.04
CA PHE A 176 6.35 9.50 9.21
C PHE A 176 6.17 9.93 7.76
N ILE A 177 7.17 10.59 7.19
CA ILE A 177 7.08 11.14 5.83
C ILE A 177 6.96 10.02 4.81
N SER A 178 7.63 8.88 5.04
CA SER A 178 7.56 7.72 4.15
C SER A 178 6.15 7.13 4.03
N LEU A 179 5.27 7.37 5.02
CA LEU A 179 3.89 6.90 5.04
C LEU A 179 2.87 7.93 4.52
N GLU A 180 3.33 9.13 4.15
CA GLU A 180 2.47 10.11 3.50
C GLU A 180 2.10 9.64 2.09
N SER A 181 0.83 9.87 1.69
CA SER A 181 0.33 9.45 0.37
C SER A 181 1.17 9.99 -0.78
N GLY A 182 1.71 11.21 -0.64
CA GLY A 182 2.58 11.82 -1.64
C GLY A 182 3.89 11.05 -1.81
N THR A 183 4.59 10.73 -0.72
CA THR A 183 5.85 9.97 -0.77
C THR A 183 5.64 8.58 -1.35
N MET A 184 4.57 7.88 -0.93
CA MET A 184 4.27 6.56 -1.49
C MET A 184 3.91 6.63 -2.99
N ALA A 185 3.24 7.70 -3.43
CA ALA A 185 2.97 7.95 -4.84
C ALA A 185 4.25 8.16 -5.65
N GLU A 186 5.20 8.94 -5.12
CA GLU A 186 6.51 9.15 -5.75
C GLU A 186 7.24 7.82 -5.98
N ILE A 187 7.25 6.91 -5.00
CA ILE A 187 7.80 5.56 -5.18
C ILE A 187 7.14 4.87 -6.38
N SER A 188 5.80 4.86 -6.44
CA SER A 188 5.08 4.20 -7.55
C SER A 188 5.43 4.78 -8.93
N ILE A 189 5.73 6.08 -9.00
CA ILE A 189 6.10 6.77 -10.24
C ILE A 189 7.56 6.46 -10.60
N PHE A 190 8.47 6.59 -9.64
CA PHE A 190 9.90 6.38 -9.87
C PHE A 190 10.21 4.94 -10.28
N MET A 191 9.50 3.98 -9.71
CA MET A 191 9.61 2.55 -10.05
C MET A 191 9.25 2.22 -11.51
N ARG A 192 8.59 3.12 -12.26
CA ARG A 192 8.32 2.92 -13.70
C ARG A 192 9.52 3.23 -14.59
N SER A 193 10.42 4.07 -14.10
CA SER A 193 11.66 4.43 -14.78
C SER A 193 12.79 4.52 -13.74
N PRO A 194 13.12 3.40 -13.09
CA PRO A 194 13.94 3.40 -11.88
C PRO A 194 15.35 3.95 -12.13
N ARG A 195 15.96 3.69 -13.29
CA ARG A 195 17.27 4.24 -13.65
C ARG A 195 17.29 5.77 -13.68
N LYS A 196 16.27 6.38 -14.29
CA LYS A 196 16.15 7.86 -14.37
C LYS A 196 15.94 8.50 -13.01
N ASN A 197 15.39 7.74 -12.05
CA ASN A 197 15.00 8.21 -10.73
C ASN A 197 15.84 7.59 -9.61
N LEU A 198 17.04 7.06 -9.93
CA LEU A 198 17.85 6.30 -8.99
C LEU A 198 18.20 7.10 -7.74
N GLN A 199 18.56 8.37 -7.89
CA GLN A 199 18.89 9.24 -6.76
C GLN A 199 17.67 9.47 -5.86
N GLN A 200 16.49 9.67 -6.45
CA GLN A 200 15.25 9.88 -5.70
C GLN A 200 14.85 8.60 -4.95
N LEU A 201 14.97 7.43 -5.57
CA LEU A 201 14.76 6.14 -4.92
C LEU A 201 15.72 5.94 -3.74
N ARG A 202 17.01 6.27 -3.89
CA ARG A 202 17.99 6.24 -2.78
C ARG A 202 17.64 7.19 -1.64
N CYS A 203 17.18 8.40 -1.95
CA CYS A 203 16.75 9.36 -0.95
C CYS A 203 15.55 8.84 -0.16
N ILE A 204 14.52 8.34 -0.85
CA ILE A 204 13.33 7.76 -0.19
C ILE A 204 13.71 6.53 0.63
N TYR A 205 14.54 5.63 0.08
CA TYR A 205 15.03 4.46 0.80
C TYR A 205 15.73 4.86 2.11
N SER A 206 16.59 5.87 2.07
CA SER A 206 17.29 6.39 3.25
C SER A 206 16.33 6.93 4.31
N VAL A 207 15.24 7.60 3.89
CA VAL A 207 14.19 8.06 4.80
C VAL A 207 13.45 6.88 5.43
N ILE A 208 13.10 5.87 4.64
CA ILE A 208 12.44 4.65 5.15
C ILE A 208 13.33 3.96 6.19
N GLN A 209 14.62 3.75 5.89
CA GLN A 209 15.56 3.13 6.83
C GLN A 209 15.71 3.92 8.14
N PHE A 210 15.63 5.25 8.08
CA PHE A 210 15.65 6.10 9.27
C PHE A 210 14.35 6.03 10.11
N GLU A 211 13.20 5.82 9.47
CA GLU A 211 11.89 5.79 10.13
C GLU A 211 11.48 4.39 10.61
N LEU A 212 11.90 3.33 9.92
CA LEU A 212 11.60 1.93 10.23
C LEU A 212 11.86 1.53 11.69
N PRO A 213 13.04 1.78 12.31
CA PRO A 213 13.28 1.41 13.70
C PRO A 213 12.37 2.17 14.69
N LYS A 214 11.94 3.39 14.35
CA LYS A 214 11.03 4.19 15.19
C LYS A 214 9.62 3.60 15.17
N VAL A 215 9.12 3.22 13.99
CA VAL A 215 7.83 2.55 13.87
C VAL A 215 7.85 1.22 14.60
N ARG A 216 8.93 0.44 14.47
CA ARG A 216 9.11 -0.80 15.23
C ARG A 216 9.03 -0.57 16.74
N GLN A 217 9.67 0.48 17.26
CA GLN A 217 9.57 0.84 18.67
C GLN A 217 8.14 1.20 19.08
N LEU A 218 7.39 1.94 18.25
CA LEU A 218 5.98 2.24 18.50
C LEU A 218 5.10 0.98 18.51
N VAL A 219 5.35 0.01 17.62
CA VAL A 219 4.66 -1.29 17.63
C VAL A 219 4.91 -2.03 18.93
N ILE A 220 6.14 -2.04 19.45
CA ILE A 220 6.49 -2.68 20.73
C ILE A 220 5.73 -2.01 21.87
N LEU A 221 5.81 -0.68 21.99
CA LEU A 221 5.14 0.08 23.05
C LEU A 221 3.61 -0.08 22.98
N ALA A 222 3.04 -0.02 21.79
CA ALA A 222 1.60 -0.19 21.60
C ALA A 222 1.14 -1.61 21.90
N THR A 223 1.97 -2.62 21.59
CA THR A 223 1.68 -4.03 21.94
C THR A 223 1.65 -4.22 23.45
N LEU A 224 2.63 -3.67 24.18
CA LEU A 224 2.63 -3.71 25.66
C LEU A 224 1.41 -3.02 26.24
N THR A 225 1.04 -1.86 25.68
CA THR A 225 -0.14 -1.09 26.12
C THR A 225 -1.44 -1.84 25.85
N ALA A 226 -1.56 -2.49 24.68
CA ALA A 226 -2.74 -3.28 24.30
C ALA A 226 -2.86 -4.58 25.10
N ALA A 227 -1.75 -5.13 25.59
CA ALA A 227 -1.72 -6.32 26.44
C ALA A 227 -1.99 -6.05 27.93
N ALA A 228 -2.07 -4.78 28.34
CA ALA A 228 -2.30 -4.43 29.74
C ALA A 228 -3.70 -4.90 30.22
N PRO A 229 -3.85 -5.30 31.50
CA PRO A 229 -5.17 -5.59 32.07
C PRO A 229 -6.10 -4.38 31.91
N HIS A 230 -7.30 -4.61 31.38
CA HIS A 230 -8.29 -3.56 31.11
C HIS A 230 -7.83 -2.48 30.11
N ALA A 231 -6.96 -2.83 29.16
CA ALA A 231 -6.57 -1.92 28.09
C ALA A 231 -7.81 -1.34 27.37
N PRO A 232 -7.91 -0.01 27.19
CA PRO A 232 -8.99 0.60 26.42
C PRO A 232 -9.02 0.07 24.99
N ALA A 233 -10.21 -0.09 24.40
CA ALA A 233 -10.37 -0.51 23.01
C ALA A 233 -9.56 0.36 22.01
N MET A 234 -9.37 1.65 22.33
CA MET A 234 -8.54 2.55 21.52
C MET A 234 -7.07 2.11 21.47
N SER A 235 -6.50 1.58 22.55
CA SER A 235 -5.11 1.11 22.59
C SER A 235 -4.87 -0.06 21.64
N ILE A 236 -5.84 -0.97 21.55
CA ILE A 236 -5.82 -2.11 20.60
C ILE A 236 -5.83 -1.59 19.16
N ARG A 237 -6.70 -0.60 18.87
CA ARG A 237 -6.77 0.02 17.54
C ARG A 237 -5.47 0.73 17.17
N VAL A 238 -4.88 1.49 18.08
CA VAL A 238 -3.58 2.15 17.87
C VAL A 238 -2.49 1.12 17.59
N CYS A 239 -2.46 0.01 18.34
CA CYS A 239 -1.53 -1.09 18.07
C CYS A 239 -1.71 -1.65 16.66
N SER A 240 -2.95 -1.90 16.24
CA SER A 240 -3.25 -2.35 14.87
C SER A 240 -2.77 -1.35 13.81
N SER A 241 -3.01 -0.04 14.01
CA SER A 241 -2.58 1.00 13.07
C SER A 241 -1.06 1.04 12.92
N TYR A 242 -0.30 0.92 14.02
CA TYR A 242 1.17 0.87 13.94
C TYR A 242 1.68 -0.39 13.25
N ARG A 243 1.00 -1.53 13.41
CA ARG A 243 1.35 -2.77 12.70
C ARG A 243 1.11 -2.66 11.19
N VAL A 244 0.01 -2.03 10.77
CA VAL A 244 -0.25 -1.72 9.35
C VAL A 244 0.84 -0.80 8.80
N ALA A 245 1.12 0.31 9.49
CA ALA A 245 2.18 1.25 9.12
C ALA A 245 3.55 0.55 8.97
N TYR A 246 3.87 -0.35 9.90
CA TYR A 246 5.10 -1.13 9.85
C TYR A 246 5.14 -2.10 8.67
N GLY A 247 4.04 -2.81 8.40
CA GLY A 247 3.92 -3.68 7.22
C GLY A 247 4.13 -2.92 5.91
N ILE A 248 3.56 -1.72 5.78
CA ILE A 248 3.75 -0.85 4.61
C ILE A 248 5.23 -0.49 4.44
N LEU A 249 5.93 -0.12 5.51
CA LEU A 249 7.37 0.19 5.43
C LEU A 249 8.22 -1.01 5.05
N LEU A 250 7.90 -2.21 5.55
CA LEU A 250 8.61 -3.44 5.19
C LEU A 250 8.41 -3.78 3.70
N ALA A 251 7.19 -3.62 3.18
CA ALA A 251 6.91 -3.79 1.75
C ALA A 251 7.67 -2.78 0.88
N MET A 252 7.63 -1.49 1.25
CA MET A 252 8.37 -0.44 0.50
C MET A 252 9.88 -0.65 0.57
N THR A 253 10.40 -0.99 1.76
CA THR A 253 11.81 -1.36 1.95
C THR A 253 12.20 -2.45 0.98
N SER A 254 11.44 -3.54 0.94
CA SER A 254 11.77 -4.71 0.13
C SER A 254 11.80 -4.39 -1.37
N VAL A 255 10.77 -3.72 -1.88
CA VAL A 255 10.68 -3.44 -3.32
C VAL A 255 11.69 -2.37 -3.77
N VAL A 256 11.87 -1.30 -2.99
CA VAL A 256 12.87 -0.28 -3.32
C VAL A 256 14.27 -0.85 -3.21
N ASN A 257 14.57 -1.65 -2.18
CA ASN A 257 15.85 -2.34 -2.03
C ASN A 257 16.15 -3.23 -3.24
N HIS A 258 15.21 -4.12 -3.63
CA HIS A 258 15.36 -4.96 -4.82
C HIS A 258 15.67 -4.14 -6.08
N THR A 259 15.01 -3.00 -6.24
CA THR A 259 15.22 -2.10 -7.38
C THR A 259 16.60 -1.44 -7.36
N LEU A 260 17.08 -1.03 -6.18
CA LEU A 260 18.42 -0.46 -6.03
C LEU A 260 19.51 -1.50 -6.32
N GLN A 261 19.30 -2.76 -5.92
CA GLN A 261 20.24 -3.85 -6.16
C GLN A 261 20.51 -4.14 -7.65
N ILE A 262 19.65 -3.69 -8.56
CA ILE A 262 19.87 -3.82 -10.02
C ILE A 262 21.21 -3.18 -10.42
N TRP A 263 21.57 -2.03 -9.83
CA TRP A 263 22.81 -1.31 -10.13
C TRP A 263 23.79 -1.25 -8.97
N ASP A 264 23.31 -1.47 -7.73
CA ASP A 264 24.11 -1.36 -6.53
C ASP A 264 24.42 -2.74 -5.95
N LYS A 265 25.70 -3.12 -6.01
CA LYS A 265 26.17 -4.42 -5.48
C LYS A 265 26.63 -4.32 -4.03
N ASP A 266 26.26 -3.25 -3.31
CA ASP A 266 26.56 -3.13 -1.89
C ASP A 266 25.89 -4.27 -1.10
N MET A 267 26.72 -5.00 -0.35
CA MET A 267 26.27 -6.09 0.53
C MET A 267 25.37 -5.58 1.66
N SER A 268 25.40 -4.28 1.98
CA SER A 268 24.49 -3.68 2.95
C SER A 268 23.02 -3.84 2.55
N LEU A 269 22.70 -3.72 1.24
CA LEU A 269 21.35 -3.90 0.73
C LEU A 269 20.86 -5.35 0.87
N VAL A 270 21.76 -6.32 0.73
CA VAL A 270 21.46 -7.75 0.94
C VAL A 270 21.16 -8.02 2.42
N GLN A 271 21.93 -7.43 3.34
CA GLN A 271 21.64 -7.57 4.77
C GLN A 271 20.31 -6.91 5.15
N ASP A 272 20.04 -5.71 4.62
CA ASP A 272 18.79 -4.98 4.88
C ASP A 272 17.56 -5.80 4.48
N ILE A 273 17.60 -6.52 3.35
CA ILE A 273 16.47 -7.35 2.93
C ILE A 273 16.29 -8.58 3.84
N HIS A 274 17.36 -9.21 4.32
CA HIS A 274 17.27 -10.31 5.30
C HIS A 274 16.65 -9.83 6.62
N ASP A 275 17.12 -8.69 7.12
CA ASP A 275 16.58 -8.06 8.32
C ASP A 275 15.09 -7.70 8.13
N CYS A 276 14.71 -7.26 6.93
CA CYS A 276 13.31 -6.97 6.56
C CYS A 276 12.44 -8.24 6.56
N ILE A 277 12.96 -9.36 6.04
CA ILE A 277 12.28 -10.67 6.03
C ILE A 277 12.05 -11.16 7.47
N ASP A 278 13.08 -11.12 8.31
CA ASP A 278 12.98 -11.56 9.71
C ASP A 278 11.98 -10.70 10.50
N GLN A 279 11.97 -9.39 10.24
CA GLN A 279 11.01 -8.46 10.83
C GLN A 279 9.58 -8.68 10.33
N SER A 280 9.42 -9.02 9.05
CA SER A 280 8.12 -9.37 8.45
C SER A 280 7.52 -10.62 9.09
N ILE A 281 8.32 -11.68 9.22
CA ILE A 281 7.91 -12.93 9.88
C ILE A 281 7.54 -12.68 11.35
N THR A 282 8.33 -11.87 12.06
CA THR A 282 8.00 -11.48 13.44
C THR A 282 6.66 -10.74 13.51
N LEU A 283 6.40 -9.80 12.59
CA LEU A 283 5.14 -9.06 12.55
C LEU A 283 3.94 -9.98 12.26
N VAL A 284 4.10 -10.95 11.36
CA VAL A 284 3.07 -11.97 11.06
C VAL A 284 2.66 -12.68 12.35
N TYR A 285 3.62 -13.22 13.10
CA TYR A 285 3.31 -13.95 14.34
C TYR A 285 2.64 -13.05 15.40
N GLN A 286 3.01 -11.77 15.46
CA GLN A 286 2.35 -10.79 16.36
C GLN A 286 0.88 -10.51 15.97
N CYS A 287 0.52 -10.74 14.71
CA CYS A 287 -0.83 -10.51 14.18
C CYS A 287 -1.71 -11.76 14.18
N ALA A 288 -1.16 -12.95 14.43
CA ALA A 288 -1.89 -14.21 14.33
C ALA A 288 -3.19 -14.24 15.16
N SER A 289 -3.18 -13.66 16.37
CA SER A 289 -4.36 -13.61 17.25
C SER A 289 -5.48 -12.69 16.76
N ALA A 290 -5.19 -11.81 15.79
CA ALA A 290 -6.14 -10.86 15.21
C ALA A 290 -6.78 -11.38 13.89
N ARG A 291 -6.48 -12.61 13.47
CA ARG A 291 -7.08 -13.22 12.28
C ARG A 291 -8.58 -13.52 12.46
N PRO A 292 -9.41 -13.45 11.39
CA PRO A 292 -8.99 -13.14 10.02
C PRO A 292 -9.00 -11.64 9.70
N TYR A 293 -9.91 -10.83 10.26
CA TYR A 293 -10.09 -9.44 9.80
C TYR A 293 -9.07 -8.45 10.36
N GLY A 294 -8.69 -8.57 11.62
CA GLY A 294 -7.72 -7.67 12.27
C GLY A 294 -6.28 -7.83 11.75
N ALA A 295 -6.00 -8.93 11.05
CA ALA A 295 -4.70 -9.21 10.42
C ALA A 295 -4.77 -9.18 8.87
N ILE A 296 -5.83 -8.61 8.31
CA ILE A 296 -6.10 -8.73 6.86
C ILE A 296 -5.10 -8.00 5.97
N PHE A 297 -4.38 -7.02 6.51
CA PHE A 297 -3.30 -6.33 5.81
C PHE A 297 -2.04 -7.20 5.66
N VAL A 298 -1.91 -8.29 6.43
CA VAL A 298 -0.68 -9.09 6.50
C VAL A 298 -0.34 -9.69 5.12
N PRO A 299 -1.27 -10.37 4.43
CA PRO A 299 -0.98 -10.86 3.09
C PRO A 299 -0.62 -9.75 2.10
N ASP A 300 -1.25 -8.58 2.19
CA ASP A 300 -1.03 -7.48 1.24
C ASP A 300 0.44 -6.99 1.26
N PHE A 301 1.04 -6.85 2.45
CA PHE A 301 2.46 -6.45 2.54
C PHE A 301 3.41 -7.64 2.30
N LEU A 302 3.07 -8.83 2.82
CA LEU A 302 3.94 -10.00 2.74
C LEU A 302 4.12 -10.48 1.30
N THR A 303 3.07 -10.32 0.47
CA THR A 303 3.12 -10.57 -0.98
C THR A 303 4.25 -9.75 -1.63
N MET A 304 4.41 -8.48 -1.25
CA MET A 304 5.47 -7.60 -1.79
C MET A 304 6.86 -7.98 -1.27
N VAL A 305 6.97 -8.31 0.02
CA VAL A 305 8.22 -8.76 0.64
C VAL A 305 8.70 -10.06 -0.03
N TRP A 306 7.81 -11.05 -0.13
CA TRP A 306 8.08 -12.30 -0.82
C TRP A 306 8.50 -12.04 -2.26
N ALA A 307 7.74 -11.22 -3.01
CA ALA A 307 8.04 -10.94 -4.41
C ALA A 307 9.45 -10.35 -4.62
N ALA A 308 9.88 -9.43 -3.75
CA ALA A 308 11.17 -8.76 -3.83
C ALA A 308 12.35 -9.59 -3.28
N ALA A 309 12.10 -10.56 -2.39
CA ALA A 309 13.10 -11.46 -1.84
C ALA A 309 13.49 -12.57 -2.84
N THR A 310 14.47 -12.28 -3.71
CA THR A 310 14.85 -13.16 -4.84
C THR A 310 16.00 -14.12 -4.55
N ASP A 311 16.73 -13.95 -3.45
CA ASP A 311 17.94 -14.71 -3.12
C ASP A 311 17.69 -16.04 -2.39
N GLY A 312 16.42 -16.35 -2.09
CA GLY A 312 16.01 -17.59 -1.43
C GLY A 312 15.97 -17.53 0.10
N TYR A 313 16.40 -16.45 0.75
CA TYR A 313 16.45 -16.39 2.22
C TYR A 313 15.04 -16.54 2.82
N ARG A 314 14.82 -17.65 3.55
CA ARG A 314 13.55 -18.03 4.20
C ARG A 314 12.30 -17.97 3.28
N ASN A 315 12.49 -18.08 1.97
CA ASN A 315 11.39 -18.03 1.00
C ASN A 315 10.35 -19.14 1.24
N ASP A 316 10.79 -20.32 1.67
CA ASP A 316 9.89 -21.44 2.00
C ASP A 316 8.95 -21.07 3.17
N GLU A 317 9.48 -20.47 4.23
CA GLU A 317 8.66 -20.05 5.38
C GLU A 317 7.69 -18.92 5.01
N LEU A 318 8.13 -17.93 4.23
CA LEU A 318 7.23 -16.89 3.73
C LEU A 318 6.11 -17.48 2.85
N THR A 319 6.43 -18.51 2.05
CA THR A 319 5.47 -19.24 1.21
C THR A 319 4.45 -19.98 2.07
N GLU A 320 4.91 -20.71 3.08
CA GLU A 320 4.05 -21.41 4.05
C GLU A 320 3.10 -20.43 4.76
N ILE A 321 3.60 -19.27 5.18
CA ILE A 321 2.76 -18.23 5.79
C ILE A 321 1.70 -17.72 4.82
N LEU A 322 2.05 -17.40 3.57
CA LEU A 322 1.08 -16.91 2.59
C LEU A 322 -0.03 -17.96 2.33
N LEU A 323 0.34 -19.22 2.17
CA LEU A 323 -0.60 -20.33 2.00
C LEU A 323 -1.48 -20.55 3.25
N ASP A 324 -0.93 -20.37 4.45
CA ASP A 324 -1.70 -20.46 5.68
C ASP A 324 -2.74 -19.33 5.78
N TYR A 325 -2.41 -18.11 5.34
CA TYR A 325 -3.34 -16.99 5.26
C TYR A 325 -4.42 -17.17 4.17
N GLU A 326 -4.16 -17.92 3.09
CA GLU A 326 -5.19 -18.22 2.09
C GLU A 326 -6.36 -19.02 2.69
N ASN A 327 -6.14 -19.73 3.80
CA ASN A 327 -7.21 -20.45 4.49
C ASN A 327 -8.21 -19.52 5.23
N ASP A 328 -7.89 -18.24 5.42
CA ASP A 328 -8.79 -17.28 6.10
C ASP A 328 -9.99 -16.89 5.23
N PHE A 329 -9.82 -16.87 3.90
CA PHE A 329 -10.84 -16.38 2.98
C PHE A 329 -10.97 -17.27 1.74
N VAL A 330 -12.21 -17.57 1.37
CA VAL A 330 -12.47 -18.32 0.13
C VAL A 330 -12.00 -17.49 -1.07
N GLY A 331 -11.27 -18.14 -1.99
CA GLY A 331 -10.76 -17.50 -3.19
C GLY A 331 -9.52 -16.61 -2.97
N ALA A 332 -8.94 -16.60 -1.77
CA ALA A 332 -7.60 -16.04 -1.58
C ALA A 332 -6.58 -16.76 -2.48
N ASP A 333 -5.63 -15.99 -3.02
CA ASP A 333 -4.63 -16.45 -3.99
C ASP A 333 -3.38 -15.57 -3.88
N TYR A 334 -2.92 -15.41 -2.63
CA TYR A 334 -1.86 -14.48 -2.26
C TYR A 334 -0.52 -14.91 -2.87
N LEU A 335 -0.23 -16.20 -2.91
CA LEU A 335 1.02 -16.70 -3.49
C LEU A 335 1.06 -16.44 -5.01
N SER A 336 -0.02 -16.68 -5.74
CA SER A 336 -0.08 -16.38 -7.18
C SER A 336 0.05 -14.89 -7.45
N HIS A 337 -0.52 -14.05 -6.58
CA HIS A 337 -0.32 -12.60 -6.67
C HIS A 337 1.14 -12.21 -6.44
N ALA A 338 1.81 -12.83 -5.45
CA ALA A 338 3.22 -12.60 -5.17
C ALA A 338 4.11 -13.01 -6.35
N LEU A 339 3.81 -14.14 -6.98
CA LEU A 339 4.45 -14.60 -8.22
C LEU A 339 4.28 -13.60 -9.38
N SER A 340 3.07 -13.06 -9.56
CA SER A 340 2.81 -12.03 -10.58
C SER A 340 3.64 -10.77 -10.36
N ILE A 341 3.73 -10.28 -9.11
CA ILE A 341 4.56 -9.12 -8.76
C ILE A 341 6.04 -9.43 -8.98
N ARG A 342 6.53 -10.60 -8.56
CA ARG A 342 7.92 -11.02 -8.78
C ARG A 342 8.25 -11.06 -10.28
N GLY A 343 7.36 -11.61 -11.11
CA GLY A 343 7.53 -11.63 -12.56
C GLY A 343 7.64 -10.21 -13.15
N ARG A 344 6.89 -9.25 -12.62
CA ARG A 344 7.01 -7.84 -13.02
C ARG A 344 8.33 -7.20 -12.60
N LEU A 345 8.80 -7.46 -11.38
CA LEU A 345 10.09 -6.97 -10.89
C LEU A 345 11.24 -7.54 -11.72
N PHE A 346 11.20 -8.84 -12.02
CA PHE A 346 12.16 -9.49 -12.91
C PHE A 346 12.15 -8.87 -14.33
N ASN A 347 10.97 -8.65 -14.92
CA ASN A 347 10.87 -8.01 -16.23
C ASN A 347 11.41 -6.57 -16.22
N MET A 348 11.24 -5.84 -15.12
CA MET A 348 11.85 -4.53 -14.93
C MET A 348 13.38 -4.64 -14.90
N GLU A 349 13.94 -5.52 -14.07
CA GLU A 349 15.40 -5.77 -14.01
C GLU A 349 15.98 -6.12 -15.38
N MET A 350 15.34 -7.03 -16.12
CA MET A 350 15.76 -7.41 -17.47
C MET A 350 15.77 -6.22 -18.44
N ARG A 351 14.75 -5.37 -18.41
CA ARG A 351 14.69 -4.17 -19.25
C ARG A 351 15.83 -3.21 -18.93
N GLU A 352 16.04 -2.92 -17.64
CA GLU A 352 17.03 -1.93 -17.21
C GLU A 352 18.48 -2.39 -17.45
N THR A 353 18.74 -3.70 -17.38
CA THR A 353 20.07 -4.29 -17.66
C THR A 353 20.35 -4.42 -19.16
N GLN A 354 19.34 -4.69 -20.00
CA GLN A 354 19.48 -4.65 -21.45
C GLN A 354 19.82 -3.24 -21.96
N ASP A 355 19.13 -2.21 -21.43
CA ASP A 355 19.44 -0.81 -21.73
C ASP A 355 20.89 -0.44 -21.33
N GLU A 356 21.47 -1.06 -20.30
CA GLU A 356 22.88 -0.87 -19.93
C GLU A 356 23.85 -1.44 -20.96
N VAL A 357 23.56 -2.62 -21.50
CA VAL A 357 24.38 -3.24 -22.56
C VAL A 357 24.31 -2.42 -23.85
N GLU A 358 23.14 -1.93 -24.24
CA GLU A 358 22.98 -1.13 -25.46
C GLU A 358 23.64 0.26 -25.36
N LEU A 359 23.54 0.93 -24.21
CA LEU A 359 24.24 2.21 -23.96
C LEU A 359 25.75 2.04 -23.80
N GLY A 360 26.21 0.91 -23.28
CA GLY A 360 27.64 0.56 -23.20
C GLY A 360 28.27 0.17 -24.55
N GLN A 361 27.45 -0.06 -25.58
CA GLN A 361 27.88 -0.44 -26.93
C GLN A 361 27.77 0.70 -27.96
N ASP A 362 27.47 1.95 -27.57
CA ASP A 362 27.50 3.09 -28.50
C ASP A 362 28.96 3.36 -28.96
N PRO A 363 29.31 3.12 -30.25
CA PRO A 363 30.70 3.22 -30.74
C PRO A 363 31.21 4.66 -30.84
N ARG A 364 30.44 5.67 -30.40
CA ARG A 364 30.82 7.09 -30.49
C ARG A 364 31.68 7.60 -29.33
N GLY A 365 31.96 6.76 -28.32
CA GLY A 365 32.78 7.13 -27.15
C GLY A 365 34.29 6.95 -27.31
N GLU A 366 34.74 6.17 -28.30
CA GLU A 366 36.16 5.91 -28.53
C GLU A 366 36.61 6.46 -29.88
N LEU A 367 36.89 7.77 -29.96
CA LEU A 367 37.76 8.31 -30.99
C LEU A 367 38.31 9.69 -30.56
N ILE A 368 39.64 9.73 -30.45
CA ILE A 368 40.54 10.91 -30.51
C ILE A 368 40.61 11.66 -29.17
N ILE A 369 41.73 11.65 -28.43
CA ILE A 369 43.01 12.31 -28.80
C ILE A 369 44.22 11.48 -28.32
N GLN A 370 44.97 10.91 -29.26
CA GLN A 370 46.41 10.74 -29.11
C GLN A 370 47.07 11.94 -29.80
N GLU A 371 47.82 12.76 -29.07
CA GLU A 371 48.90 13.56 -29.64
C GLU A 371 50.09 13.69 -28.66
N PRO A 372 51.31 13.90 -29.21
CA PRO A 372 52.56 13.25 -28.75
C PRO A 372 53.43 14.18 -27.86
N PRO A 373 54.62 13.74 -27.36
CA PRO A 373 55.30 14.43 -26.28
C PRO A 373 56.12 15.62 -26.79
N ARG A 374 56.07 16.77 -26.08
CA ARG A 374 57.02 17.87 -26.26
C ARG A 374 57.47 18.49 -24.94
N SER A 375 58.73 18.20 -24.64
CA SER A 375 59.82 19.07 -24.14
C SER A 375 59.54 20.13 -23.06
N ASN A 376 60.32 20.01 -21.98
CA ASN A 376 60.76 21.05 -21.05
C ASN A 376 60.97 22.42 -21.71
N GLU A 377 60.39 23.45 -21.10
CA GLU A 377 61.04 24.75 -20.90
C GLU A 377 60.42 25.42 -19.66
N GLN A 378 61.28 25.74 -18.69
CA GLN A 378 61.00 26.53 -17.50
C GLN A 378 60.75 27.98 -17.88
N TYR A 379 59.82 28.69 -17.22
CA TYR A 379 60.07 30.05 -16.72
C TYR A 379 59.10 30.44 -15.57
N ASN A 380 59.75 30.96 -14.54
CA ASN A 380 59.37 31.52 -13.24
C ASN A 380 58.07 32.33 -13.04
N ALA A 381 57.52 32.13 -11.83
CA ALA A 381 57.13 33.09 -10.77
C ALA A 381 56.16 34.25 -11.08
N ALA A 382 55.05 34.31 -10.32
CA ALA A 382 54.89 35.07 -9.07
C ALA A 382 53.38 35.27 -8.75
N SER A 383 53.07 35.33 -7.44
CA SER A 383 51.97 36.04 -6.74
C SER A 383 50.59 36.14 -7.40
N GLU A 384 49.46 35.91 -6.71
CA GLU A 384 49.14 36.38 -5.37
C GLU A 384 47.83 35.73 -4.89
N CYS A 385 47.77 35.50 -3.59
CA CYS A 385 46.58 35.22 -2.81
C CYS A 385 45.65 36.46 -2.82
N VAL A 386 44.33 36.29 -2.72
CA VAL A 386 43.46 36.92 -1.70
C VAL A 386 42.01 36.48 -1.89
N ILE A 387 41.46 36.05 -0.76
CA ILE A 387 40.07 35.75 -0.43
C ILE A 387 39.32 37.07 -0.18
N PHE A 388 38.07 37.19 -0.64
CA PHE A 388 36.91 37.59 0.17
C PHE A 388 35.64 36.99 -0.41
#